data_AF-A0AB40B8E1-F1
#
_entry.id   AF-A0AB40B8E1-F1
#
_cell.length_a   1.000
_cell.length_b   1.000
_cell.length_c   1.000
_cell.angle_alpha   90.00
_cell.angle_beta   90.00
_cell.angle_gamma   90.00
#
_symmetry.space_group_name_H-M   'P 1'
#
loop_
_entity.id
_entity.type
_entity.pdbx_description
1 polymer ?
#
loop_
_entity_poly.entity_id
_entity_poly.type
_entity_poly.pdbx_seq_one_letter_code
_entity_poly.pdbx_strand_id
1 'polypeptide(L)'
;MARPPLLMGTSFTRMYSSYNRSRRFKDSCKLFEEMEVENVKPNSVTIVSVLSACAKLKDLKFGSRVHLVVKEDEPVLRTLAVDNALVDMYAACGDMSTAWSLFENMKSRDVITWTSMVTGFANSGGIDRARFLFDRMPQKDFVSWTAMINGYIQARSFKEALAIFHEMQDSKIHPDEYTMVSLLTACAQLGALEVGEWIRLYMARNKIKIDITVANAFIDMYSKCGCIERAIKIFKMMTKRDKFTWTAMITGLAVNGSGEEALDIFYQMLKTSTRPDEITYIGVLSACTHAGMAEKGRELFSRMIIDHGIMPNVEHYGCLVDLLGRTGHLTEAFQTIKNMPMRPNATVWGALLGACRVYKNVEMAELAAKQLLELQPENSAVYVLLSNIYAKCNKWDEVHKMRELIMNKGIKKVPGCSLIEIKGTVHEFVAGDKSHPMTEKIYTKLEDMSKELKCAGYVPDTSEAFLNISEEAKESAVFQHSEKLAIAFGLLNSENGVTIRIVKNLRICVDCHNAIKIISKVYAREVVVRDRTRFHHFRHGFLLLQGLLVK
;
A
#
# COMPACT_ATOMS: atom_id res chain seq x y z
N MET A 1 48.04 32.34 -15.09
CA MET A 1 47.48 30.97 -15.08
C MET A 1 46.55 30.83 -16.25
N ALA A 2 46.82 29.87 -17.13
CA ALA A 2 46.17 29.68 -18.42
C ALA A 2 44.69 29.29 -18.27
N ARG A 3 43.82 29.87 -19.11
CA ARG A 3 42.44 29.41 -19.32
C ARG A 3 42.47 27.97 -19.89
N PRO A 4 41.60 27.05 -19.44
CA PRO A 4 41.48 25.74 -20.06
C PRO A 4 40.92 25.88 -21.49
N PRO A 5 41.17 24.91 -22.38
CA PRO A 5 40.82 25.01 -23.79
C PRO A 5 39.30 24.98 -23.98
N LEU A 6 38.81 25.79 -24.92
CA LEU A 6 37.43 25.82 -25.42
C LEU A 6 36.90 24.39 -25.62
N LEU A 7 35.96 23.96 -24.78
CA LEU A 7 35.28 22.68 -24.93
C LEU A 7 34.37 22.78 -26.17
N MET A 8 34.74 22.10 -27.27
CA MET A 8 33.86 21.98 -28.43
C MET A 8 32.53 21.30 -28.04
N GLY A 9 31.42 21.64 -28.71
CA GLY A 9 30.07 21.14 -28.39
C GLY A 9 29.90 19.61 -28.32
N THR A 10 30.82 18.85 -28.91
CA THR A 10 30.89 17.37 -28.80
C THR A 10 31.29 16.90 -27.40
N SER A 11 32.07 17.70 -26.65
CA SER A 11 32.46 17.43 -25.26
C SER A 11 31.27 17.54 -24.30
N PHE A 12 30.47 18.60 -24.44
CA PHE A 12 29.26 18.81 -23.64
C PHE A 12 28.26 17.66 -23.82
N THR A 13 27.98 17.26 -25.06
CA THR A 13 27.03 16.16 -25.35
C THR A 13 27.43 14.84 -24.65
N ARG A 14 28.72 14.50 -24.63
CA ARG A 14 29.22 13.32 -23.90
C ARG A 14 29.06 13.47 -22.39
N MET A 15 29.33 14.65 -21.83
CA MET A 15 29.17 14.92 -20.41
C MET A 15 27.70 14.82 -19.97
N TYR A 16 26.74 15.36 -20.74
CA TYR A 16 25.30 15.22 -20.48
C TYR A 16 24.86 13.75 -20.44
N SER A 17 25.27 12.97 -21.44
CA SER A 17 24.93 11.54 -21.48
C SER A 17 25.53 10.77 -20.29
N SER A 18 26.73 11.16 -19.84
CA SER A 18 27.40 10.58 -18.67
C SER A 18 26.70 10.96 -17.35
N TYR A 19 26.33 12.23 -17.18
CA TYR A 19 25.65 12.72 -15.98
C TYR A 19 24.25 12.11 -15.83
N ASN A 20 23.49 12.00 -16.91
CA ASN A 20 22.19 11.33 -16.87
C ASN A 20 22.30 9.83 -16.58
N ARG A 21 23.27 9.12 -17.18
CA ARG A 21 23.56 7.71 -16.83
C ARG A 21 23.96 7.55 -15.37
N SER A 22 24.69 8.52 -14.83
CA SER A 22 25.14 8.56 -13.43
C SER A 22 24.10 9.13 -12.46
N ARG A 23 22.88 9.45 -12.91
CA ARG A 23 21.79 10.06 -12.12
C ARG A 23 22.16 11.40 -11.46
N ARG A 24 23.13 12.12 -12.01
CA ARG A 24 23.59 13.44 -11.54
C ARG A 24 22.77 14.56 -12.20
N PHE A 25 21.46 14.53 -12.00
CA PHE A 25 20.51 15.43 -12.69
C PHE A 25 20.75 16.91 -12.39
N LYS A 26 21.11 17.25 -11.14
CA LYS A 26 21.44 18.64 -10.76
C LYS A 26 22.67 19.17 -11.50
N ASP A 27 23.66 18.31 -11.71
CA ASP A 27 24.88 18.68 -12.43
C ASP A 27 24.62 18.82 -13.94
N SER A 28 23.67 18.04 -14.47
CA SER A 28 23.15 18.26 -15.83
C SER A 28 22.53 19.66 -15.97
N CYS A 29 21.73 20.13 -15.01
CA CYS A 29 21.17 21.48 -15.08
C CYS A 29 22.25 22.57 -14.96
N LYS A 30 23.23 22.40 -14.07
CA LYS A 30 24.36 23.34 -13.92
C LYS A 30 25.21 23.43 -15.19
N LEU A 31 25.48 22.28 -15.82
CA LEU A 31 26.23 22.25 -17.09
C LEU A 31 25.50 23.03 -18.19
N PHE A 32 24.17 23.14 -18.13
CA PHE A 32 23.40 23.94 -19.08
C PHE A 32 23.56 25.42 -18.82
N GLU A 33 23.56 25.84 -17.56
CA GLU A 33 23.84 27.24 -17.19
C GLU A 33 25.27 27.64 -17.59
N GLU A 34 26.27 26.77 -17.41
CA GLU A 34 27.65 27.00 -17.86
C GLU A 34 27.72 27.16 -19.39
N MET A 35 26.98 26.32 -20.12
CA MET A 35 26.89 26.38 -21.58
C MET A 35 26.25 27.68 -22.09
N GLU A 36 25.21 28.17 -21.40
CA GLU A 36 24.60 29.48 -21.66
C GLU A 36 25.60 30.62 -21.41
N VAL A 37 26.36 30.56 -20.30
CA VAL A 37 27.38 31.56 -19.97
C VAL A 37 28.53 31.59 -20.98
N GLU A 38 28.92 30.43 -21.51
CA GLU A 38 29.96 30.31 -22.54
C GLU A 38 29.46 30.64 -23.96
N ASN A 39 28.19 31.04 -24.12
CA ASN A 39 27.53 31.32 -25.41
C ASN A 39 27.61 30.14 -26.40
N VAL A 40 27.60 28.91 -25.91
CA VAL A 40 27.59 27.72 -26.76
C VAL A 40 26.15 27.31 -27.04
N LYS A 41 25.76 27.22 -28.32
CA LYS A 41 24.38 26.86 -28.69
C LYS A 41 24.06 25.39 -28.39
N PRO A 42 22.93 25.09 -27.71
CA PRO A 42 22.52 23.72 -27.44
C PRO A 42 22.04 23.01 -28.71
N ASN A 43 22.22 21.69 -28.74
CA ASN A 43 21.66 20.81 -29.76
C ASN A 43 20.49 19.99 -29.18
N SER A 44 19.79 19.24 -30.02
CA SER A 44 18.63 18.43 -29.62
C SER A 44 18.94 17.41 -28.52
N VAL A 45 20.12 16.78 -28.54
CA VAL A 45 20.54 15.78 -27.53
C VAL A 45 20.77 16.44 -26.16
N THR A 46 21.39 17.63 -26.15
CA THR A 46 21.56 18.43 -24.93
C THR A 46 20.21 18.81 -24.34
N ILE A 47 19.29 19.33 -25.16
CA ILE A 47 17.95 19.73 -24.71
C ILE A 47 17.18 18.55 -24.13
N VAL A 48 17.12 17.41 -24.82
CA VAL A 48 16.44 16.20 -24.32
C VAL A 48 17.04 15.75 -22.98
N SER A 49 18.37 15.80 -22.85
CA SER A 49 19.08 15.41 -21.63
C SER A 49 18.73 16.31 -20.45
N VAL A 50 18.71 17.62 -20.66
CA VAL A 50 18.39 18.61 -19.61
C VAL A 50 16.91 18.53 -19.23
N LEU A 51 16.00 18.45 -20.21
CA LEU A 51 14.56 18.30 -19.93
C LEU A 51 14.26 17.01 -19.16
N SER A 52 14.94 15.91 -19.49
CA SER A 52 14.84 14.67 -18.71
C SER A 52 15.32 14.86 -17.27
N ALA A 53 16.41 15.60 -17.05
CA ALA A 53 16.87 15.95 -15.71
C ALA A 53 15.82 16.79 -14.94
N CYS A 54 15.21 17.80 -15.58
CA CYS A 54 14.13 18.60 -15.01
C CYS A 54 12.92 17.73 -14.62
N ALA A 55 12.51 16.80 -15.49
CA ALA A 55 11.41 15.88 -15.24
C ALA A 55 11.65 15.00 -14.00
N LYS A 56 12.90 14.52 -13.83
CA LYS A 56 13.30 13.72 -12.66
C LYS A 56 13.42 14.55 -11.39
N LEU A 57 13.84 15.81 -11.50
CA LEU A 57 13.93 16.76 -10.38
C LEU A 57 12.59 17.41 -10.02
N LYS A 58 11.57 17.28 -10.88
CA LYS A 58 10.30 18.01 -10.79
C LYS A 58 10.51 19.54 -10.80
N ASP A 59 11.53 20.01 -11.51
CA ASP A 59 11.86 21.44 -11.61
C ASP A 59 11.17 22.09 -12.80
N LEU A 60 9.90 22.45 -12.59
CA LEU A 60 9.08 23.09 -13.60
C LEU A 60 9.64 24.45 -14.06
N LYS A 61 10.28 25.19 -13.15
CA LYS A 61 10.81 26.52 -13.45
C LYS A 61 11.99 26.42 -14.40
N PHE A 62 12.95 25.55 -14.10
CA PHE A 62 14.11 25.34 -14.96
C PHE A 62 13.70 24.70 -16.29
N GLY A 63 12.80 23.71 -16.27
CA GLY A 63 12.26 23.13 -17.50
C GLY A 63 11.56 24.15 -18.40
N SER A 64 10.81 25.08 -17.82
CA SER A 64 10.15 26.16 -18.57
C SER A 64 11.14 27.15 -19.18
N ARG A 65 12.26 27.45 -18.51
CA ARG A 65 13.37 28.23 -19.09
C ARG A 65 13.95 27.53 -20.32
N VAL A 66 14.25 26.25 -20.22
CA VAL A 66 14.79 25.46 -21.34
C VAL A 66 13.80 25.41 -22.51
N HIS A 67 12.50 25.34 -22.24
CA HIS A 67 11.47 25.41 -23.29
C HIS A 67 11.47 26.77 -24.02
N LEU A 68 11.76 27.89 -23.36
CA LEU A 68 11.90 29.19 -24.04
C LEU A 68 13.07 29.18 -25.03
N VAL A 69 14.22 28.61 -24.64
CA VAL A 69 15.38 28.43 -25.55
C VAL A 69 15.01 27.60 -26.78
N VAL A 70 14.19 26.54 -26.60
CA VAL A 70 13.68 25.74 -27.72
C VAL A 70 12.80 26.56 -28.67
N LYS A 71 12.01 27.50 -28.14
CA LYS A 71 11.18 28.40 -28.97
C LYS A 71 12.01 29.46 -29.70
N GLU A 72 13.09 29.95 -29.10
CA GLU A 72 13.96 30.96 -29.71
C GLU A 72 14.80 30.40 -30.87
N ASP A 73 15.29 29.16 -30.76
CA ASP A 73 16.05 28.45 -31.80
C ASP A 73 15.17 27.39 -32.54
N GLU A 74 13.86 27.65 -32.68
CA GLU A 74 12.85 26.70 -33.21
C GLU A 74 13.25 25.99 -34.52
N PRO A 75 13.86 26.65 -35.53
CA PRO A 75 14.22 25.99 -36.79
C PRO A 75 15.22 24.84 -36.64
N VAL A 76 16.04 24.86 -35.59
CA VAL A 76 17.12 23.87 -35.35
C VAL A 76 16.69 22.81 -34.34
N LEU A 77 15.87 23.18 -33.35
CA LEU A 77 15.54 22.32 -32.21
C LEU A 77 14.20 21.59 -32.33
N ARG A 78 13.36 21.92 -33.31
CA ARG A 78 12.05 21.28 -33.55
C ARG A 78 12.20 19.86 -34.10
N THR A 79 12.43 18.92 -33.19
CA THR A 79 12.52 17.49 -33.45
C THR A 79 11.50 16.75 -32.59
N LEU A 80 10.98 15.63 -33.08
CA LEU A 80 10.05 14.77 -32.32
C LEU A 80 10.62 14.38 -30.95
N ALA A 81 11.94 14.17 -30.86
CA ALA A 81 12.62 13.83 -29.61
C ALA A 81 12.56 14.98 -28.58
N VAL A 82 12.72 16.24 -29.01
CA VAL A 82 12.62 17.41 -28.14
C VAL A 82 11.17 17.64 -27.72
N ASP A 83 10.22 17.52 -28.66
CA ASP A 83 8.79 17.65 -28.35
C ASP A 83 8.35 16.58 -27.33
N ASN A 84 8.78 15.32 -27.50
CA ASN A 84 8.55 14.25 -26.54
C ASN A 84 9.13 14.58 -25.15
N ALA A 85 10.36 15.10 -25.09
CA ALA A 85 11.00 15.47 -23.83
C ALA A 85 10.32 16.66 -23.14
N LEU A 86 9.80 17.63 -23.90
CA LEU A 86 9.02 18.73 -23.36
C LEU A 86 7.69 18.25 -22.77
N VAL A 87 6.96 17.42 -23.52
CA VAL A 87 5.71 16.80 -23.03
C VAL A 87 5.98 16.01 -21.75
N ASP A 88 7.01 15.15 -21.74
CA ASP A 88 7.39 14.37 -20.56
C ASP A 88 7.76 15.25 -19.36
N MET A 89 8.52 16.33 -19.59
CA MET A 89 8.94 17.25 -18.53
C MET A 89 7.74 17.94 -17.87
N TYR A 90 6.84 18.53 -18.66
CA TYR A 90 5.64 19.19 -18.12
C TYR A 90 4.70 18.19 -17.44
N ALA A 91 4.45 17.04 -18.07
CA ALA A 91 3.62 15.97 -17.52
C ALA A 91 4.19 15.44 -16.20
N ALA A 92 5.50 15.20 -16.15
CA ALA A 92 6.17 14.77 -14.93
C ALA A 92 6.08 15.84 -13.83
N CYS A 93 6.18 17.12 -14.17
CA CYS A 93 6.04 18.22 -13.20
C CYS A 93 4.59 18.48 -12.76
N GLY A 94 3.61 17.78 -13.35
CA GLY A 94 2.19 17.91 -13.02
C GLY A 94 1.48 19.06 -13.74
N ASP A 95 2.17 19.81 -14.61
CA ASP A 95 1.54 20.82 -15.46
C ASP A 95 0.96 20.17 -16.72
N MET A 96 -0.16 19.46 -16.50
CA MET A 96 -0.86 18.75 -17.57
C MET A 96 -1.51 19.69 -18.58
N SER A 97 -1.74 20.96 -18.23
CA SER A 97 -2.30 21.95 -19.17
C SER A 97 -1.30 22.26 -20.28
N THR A 98 -0.06 22.60 -19.91
CA THR A 98 0.99 22.86 -20.90
C THR A 98 1.38 21.60 -21.65
N ALA A 99 1.48 20.45 -20.97
CA ALA A 99 1.76 19.18 -21.63
C ALA A 99 0.70 18.83 -22.69
N TRP A 100 -0.59 19.04 -22.39
CA TRP A 100 -1.69 18.82 -23.32
C TRP A 100 -1.65 19.77 -24.52
N SER A 101 -1.39 21.06 -24.27
CA SER A 101 -1.25 22.04 -25.35
C SER A 101 -0.10 21.69 -26.30
N LEU A 102 1.05 21.27 -25.76
CA LEU A 102 2.16 20.80 -26.59
C LEU A 102 1.77 19.55 -27.39
N PHE A 103 1.16 18.58 -26.73
CA PHE A 103 0.70 17.34 -27.35
C PHE A 103 -0.28 17.61 -28.52
N GLU A 104 -1.26 18.50 -28.37
CA GLU A 104 -2.21 18.85 -29.44
C GLU A 104 -1.56 19.56 -30.63
N ASN A 105 -0.52 20.36 -30.38
CA ASN A 105 0.19 21.12 -31.41
C ASN A 105 1.27 20.32 -32.17
N MET A 106 1.58 19.10 -31.74
CA MET A 106 2.55 18.24 -32.42
C MET A 106 2.02 17.75 -33.78
N LYS A 107 2.85 17.87 -34.83
CA LYS A 107 2.54 17.40 -36.19
C LYS A 107 2.49 15.87 -36.29
N SER A 108 3.31 15.18 -35.50
CA SER A 108 3.39 13.72 -35.43
C SER A 108 3.58 13.30 -33.98
N ARG A 109 2.94 12.21 -33.56
CA ARG A 109 3.01 11.66 -32.19
C ARG A 109 3.37 10.20 -32.28
N ASP A 110 4.39 9.80 -31.55
CA ASP A 110 4.81 8.40 -31.45
C ASP A 110 4.36 7.79 -30.12
N VAL A 111 4.64 6.50 -29.94
CA VAL A 111 4.25 5.77 -28.71
C VAL A 111 4.81 6.43 -27.46
N ILE A 112 5.99 7.07 -27.54
CA ILE A 112 6.61 7.79 -26.43
C ILE A 112 5.77 9.00 -26.05
N THR A 113 5.37 9.84 -27.02
CA THR A 113 4.53 11.02 -26.73
C THR A 113 3.24 10.64 -26.01
N TRP A 114 2.54 9.62 -26.53
CA TRP A 114 1.29 9.14 -25.94
C TRP A 114 1.50 8.56 -24.54
N THR A 115 2.56 7.77 -24.35
CA THR A 115 2.89 7.17 -23.06
C THR A 115 3.23 8.21 -22.00
N SER A 116 3.94 9.30 -22.35
CA SER A 116 4.20 10.41 -21.44
C SER A 116 2.91 11.10 -20.99
N MET A 117 1.93 11.28 -21.88
CA MET A 117 0.63 11.83 -21.50
C MET A 117 -0.18 10.91 -20.59
N VAL A 118 -0.22 9.60 -20.91
CA VAL A 118 -0.87 8.58 -20.05
C VAL A 118 -0.24 8.58 -18.66
N THR A 119 1.10 8.56 -18.59
CA THR A 119 1.86 8.57 -17.33
C THR A 119 1.63 9.87 -16.55
N GLY A 120 1.59 11.02 -17.24
CA GLY A 120 1.30 12.32 -16.64
C GLY A 120 -0.06 12.34 -15.96
N PHE A 121 -1.13 12.00 -16.70
CA PHE A 121 -2.48 11.96 -16.13
C PHE A 121 -2.61 10.96 -15.00
N ALA A 122 -2.00 9.79 -15.10
CA ALA A 122 -2.00 8.79 -14.04
C ALA A 122 -1.33 9.34 -12.75
N ASN A 123 -0.14 9.94 -12.87
CA ASN A 123 0.58 10.51 -11.73
C ASN A 123 -0.14 11.73 -11.12
N SER A 124 -0.93 12.47 -11.91
CA SER A 124 -1.76 13.59 -11.43
C SER A 124 -3.12 13.15 -10.86
N GLY A 125 -3.37 11.85 -10.72
CA GLY A 125 -4.62 11.30 -10.17
C GLY A 125 -5.80 11.23 -11.15
N GLY A 126 -5.58 11.58 -12.42
CA GLY A 126 -6.58 11.52 -13.49
C GLY A 126 -6.60 10.18 -14.23
N ILE A 127 -6.80 9.07 -13.51
CA ILE A 127 -6.68 7.71 -14.08
C ILE A 127 -7.67 7.45 -15.23
N ASP A 128 -8.87 8.02 -15.17
CA ASP A 128 -9.87 7.87 -16.24
C ASP A 128 -9.42 8.54 -17.54
N ARG A 129 -8.79 9.72 -17.45
CA ARG A 129 -8.20 10.40 -18.61
C ARG A 129 -7.00 9.62 -19.15
N ALA A 130 -6.18 9.05 -18.26
CA ALA A 130 -5.07 8.20 -18.66
C ALA A 130 -5.58 6.98 -19.44
N ARG A 131 -6.61 6.27 -18.94
CA ARG A 131 -7.25 5.14 -19.65
C ARG A 131 -7.83 5.57 -21.00
N PHE A 132 -8.54 6.69 -21.04
CA PHE A 132 -9.12 7.22 -22.27
C PHE A 132 -8.07 7.47 -23.36
N LEU A 133 -6.93 8.08 -22.99
CA LEU A 133 -5.84 8.31 -23.93
C LEU A 133 -5.14 7.02 -24.33
N PHE A 134 -4.91 6.13 -23.36
CA PHE A 134 -4.33 4.81 -23.60
C PHE A 134 -5.15 4.06 -24.66
N ASP A 135 -6.46 4.00 -24.53
CA ASP A 135 -7.33 3.31 -25.49
C ASP A 135 -7.20 3.87 -26.91
N ARG A 136 -7.09 5.19 -27.03
CA ARG A 136 -6.93 5.90 -28.31
C ARG A 136 -5.52 5.82 -28.91
N MET A 137 -4.53 5.27 -28.20
CA MET A 137 -3.18 5.12 -28.74
C MET A 137 -3.19 4.26 -30.01
N PRO A 138 -2.70 4.77 -31.16
CA PRO A 138 -2.67 4.02 -32.42
C PRO A 138 -1.79 2.76 -32.36
N GLN A 139 -0.70 2.85 -31.59
CA GLN A 139 0.19 1.74 -31.30
C GLN A 139 0.50 1.73 -29.80
N LYS A 140 0.58 0.53 -29.23
CA LYS A 140 0.89 0.30 -27.82
C LYS A 140 2.06 -0.67 -27.76
N ASP A 141 3.10 -0.31 -27.02
CA ASP A 141 4.22 -1.18 -26.69
C ASP A 141 4.19 -1.58 -25.22
N PHE A 142 5.12 -2.45 -24.79
CA PHE A 142 5.18 -2.92 -23.40
C PHE A 142 5.35 -1.78 -22.38
N VAL A 143 5.98 -0.66 -22.78
CA VAL A 143 6.16 0.52 -21.92
C VAL A 143 4.82 1.21 -21.67
N SER A 144 4.01 1.41 -22.71
CA SER A 144 2.68 2.00 -22.59
C SER A 144 1.72 1.16 -21.73
N TRP A 145 1.74 -0.17 -21.91
CA TRP A 145 0.97 -1.10 -21.06
C TRP A 145 1.41 -1.02 -19.60
N THR A 146 2.72 -1.03 -19.37
CA THR A 146 3.29 -0.96 -18.01
C THR A 146 2.99 0.39 -17.35
N ALA A 147 2.96 1.48 -18.11
CA ALA A 147 2.54 2.78 -17.61
C ALA A 147 1.08 2.77 -17.14
N MET A 148 0.17 2.16 -17.91
CA MET A 148 -1.25 2.06 -17.53
C MET A 148 -1.45 1.17 -16.31
N ILE A 149 -0.77 0.01 -16.24
CA ILE A 149 -0.79 -0.87 -15.07
C ILE A 149 -0.33 -0.11 -13.82
N ASN A 150 0.82 0.58 -13.90
CA ASN A 150 1.33 1.38 -12.78
C ASN A 150 0.40 2.52 -12.38
N GLY A 151 -0.25 3.16 -13.35
CA GLY A 151 -1.27 4.17 -13.06
C GLY A 151 -2.40 3.62 -12.20
N TYR A 152 -2.91 2.43 -12.52
CA TYR A 152 -3.93 1.77 -11.70
C TYR A 152 -3.41 1.35 -10.32
N ILE A 153 -2.15 0.88 -10.21
CA ILE A 153 -1.52 0.60 -8.91
C ILE A 153 -1.48 1.86 -8.04
N GLN A 154 -1.06 3.01 -8.60
CA GLN A 154 -1.01 4.28 -7.88
C GLN A 154 -2.39 4.77 -7.46
N ALA A 155 -3.40 4.60 -8.32
CA ALA A 155 -4.80 4.90 -8.03
C ALA A 155 -5.45 3.92 -7.03
N ARG A 156 -4.73 2.88 -6.59
CA ARG A 156 -5.22 1.78 -5.72
C ARG A 156 -6.34 0.94 -6.34
N SER A 157 -6.45 0.97 -7.67
CA SER A 157 -7.38 0.20 -8.50
C SER A 157 -6.72 -1.11 -8.94
N PHE A 158 -6.45 -1.98 -7.97
CA PHE A 158 -5.63 -3.17 -8.21
C PHE A 158 -6.31 -4.23 -9.10
N LYS A 159 -7.65 -4.30 -9.08
CA LYS A 159 -8.40 -5.24 -9.94
C LYS A 159 -8.25 -4.84 -11.41
N GLU A 160 -8.33 -3.55 -11.69
CA GLU A 160 -8.17 -2.95 -13.01
C GLU A 160 -6.74 -3.12 -13.52
N ALA A 161 -5.74 -3.04 -12.64
CA ALA A 161 -4.34 -3.33 -12.99
C ALA A 161 -4.16 -4.77 -13.51
N LEU A 162 -4.84 -5.76 -12.90
CA LEU A 162 -4.82 -7.15 -13.38
C LEU A 162 -5.64 -7.30 -14.68
N ALA A 163 -6.75 -6.59 -14.84
CA ALA A 163 -7.54 -6.61 -16.07
C ALA A 163 -6.75 -6.07 -17.27
N ILE A 164 -6.00 -4.97 -17.10
CA ILE A 164 -5.10 -4.44 -18.14
C ILE A 164 -4.03 -5.46 -18.54
N PHE A 165 -3.56 -6.28 -17.61
CA PHE A 165 -2.61 -7.33 -17.95
C PHE A 165 -3.22 -8.41 -18.86
N HIS A 166 -4.48 -8.79 -18.62
CA HIS A 166 -5.18 -9.69 -19.54
C HIS A 166 -5.34 -9.06 -20.93
N GLU A 167 -5.70 -7.78 -21.02
CA GLU A 167 -5.77 -7.05 -22.31
C GLU A 167 -4.38 -6.99 -23.01
N MET A 168 -3.30 -6.81 -22.25
CA MET A 168 -1.92 -6.84 -22.75
C MET A 168 -1.56 -8.20 -23.36
N GLN A 169 -1.98 -9.29 -22.71
CA GLN A 169 -1.77 -10.66 -23.18
C GLN A 169 -2.58 -10.96 -24.44
N ASP A 170 -3.84 -10.53 -24.51
CA ASP A 170 -4.69 -10.67 -25.69
C ASP A 170 -4.10 -9.91 -26.89
N SER A 171 -3.42 -8.79 -26.61
CA SER A 171 -2.64 -8.02 -27.58
C SER A 171 -1.30 -8.67 -27.96
N LYS A 172 -0.96 -9.84 -27.41
CA LYS A 172 0.28 -10.60 -27.63
C LYS A 172 1.56 -9.84 -27.30
N ILE A 173 1.47 -8.84 -26.43
CA ILE A 173 2.64 -8.06 -25.97
C ILE A 173 3.17 -8.71 -24.70
N HIS A 174 4.47 -8.98 -24.69
CA HIS A 174 5.10 -9.65 -23.56
C HIS A 174 5.50 -8.64 -22.49
N PRO A 175 5.13 -8.87 -21.22
CA PRO A 175 5.56 -8.07 -20.09
C PRO A 175 7.06 -8.21 -19.81
N ASP A 176 7.66 -7.18 -19.23
CA ASP A 176 9.02 -7.23 -18.69
C ASP A 176 9.01 -7.52 -17.18
N GLU A 177 10.19 -7.60 -16.56
CA GLU A 177 10.34 -7.82 -15.13
C GLU A 177 9.66 -6.72 -14.30
N TYR A 178 9.64 -5.49 -14.80
CA TYR A 178 9.03 -4.35 -14.11
C TYR A 178 7.51 -4.43 -14.12
N THR A 179 6.89 -4.82 -15.25
CA THR A 179 5.46 -5.11 -15.32
C THR A 179 5.09 -6.21 -14.30
N MET A 180 5.90 -7.26 -14.19
CA MET A 180 5.65 -8.34 -13.24
C MET A 180 5.67 -7.89 -11.79
N VAL A 181 6.61 -7.02 -11.41
CA VAL A 181 6.65 -6.44 -10.06
C VAL A 181 5.37 -5.65 -9.75
N SER A 182 4.87 -4.87 -10.71
CA SER A 182 3.61 -4.13 -10.55
C SER A 182 2.40 -5.05 -10.37
N LEU A 183 2.34 -6.15 -11.12
CA LEU A 183 1.27 -7.15 -11.00
C LEU A 183 1.32 -7.92 -9.69
N LEU A 184 2.52 -8.30 -9.24
CA LEU A 184 2.72 -8.92 -7.92
C LEU A 184 2.32 -7.95 -6.80
N THR A 185 2.53 -6.65 -6.98
CA THR A 185 2.05 -5.63 -6.05
C THR A 185 0.53 -5.59 -5.99
N ALA A 186 -0.17 -5.63 -7.14
CA ALA A 186 -1.63 -5.76 -7.16
C ALA A 186 -2.11 -7.02 -6.42
N CYS A 187 -1.49 -8.17 -6.69
CA CYS A 187 -1.81 -9.44 -6.03
C CYS A 187 -1.64 -9.33 -4.51
N ALA A 188 -0.54 -8.75 -4.05
CA ALA A 188 -0.25 -8.53 -2.64
C ALA A 188 -1.33 -7.67 -1.96
N GLN A 189 -1.81 -6.62 -2.63
CA GLN A 189 -2.83 -5.72 -2.08
C GLN A 189 -4.23 -6.33 -2.08
N LEU A 190 -4.56 -7.14 -3.09
CA LEU A 190 -5.83 -7.86 -3.18
C LEU A 190 -5.87 -9.14 -2.34
N GLY A 191 -4.71 -9.68 -1.94
CA GLY A 191 -4.61 -11.02 -1.38
C GLY A 191 -4.85 -12.12 -2.42
N ALA A 192 -4.54 -11.85 -3.70
CA ALA A 192 -4.77 -12.75 -4.82
C ALA A 192 -3.59 -13.73 -5.00
N LEU A 193 -3.58 -14.78 -4.18
CA LEU A 193 -2.54 -15.81 -4.16
C LEU A 193 -2.54 -16.68 -5.42
N GLU A 194 -3.71 -17.05 -5.94
CA GLU A 194 -3.84 -17.89 -7.14
C GLU A 194 -3.34 -17.16 -8.38
N VAL A 195 -3.71 -15.88 -8.54
CA VAL A 195 -3.17 -15.02 -9.61
C VAL A 195 -1.66 -14.86 -9.44
N GLY A 196 -1.16 -14.62 -8.23
CA GLY A 196 0.28 -14.53 -7.95
C GLY A 196 1.06 -15.80 -8.32
N GLU A 197 0.50 -16.99 -8.04
CA GLU A 197 1.06 -18.27 -8.47
C GLU A 197 1.03 -18.46 -9.98
N TRP A 198 -0.06 -18.05 -10.61
CA TRP A 198 -0.18 -18.10 -12.06
C TRP A 198 0.84 -17.17 -12.73
N ILE A 199 1.08 -15.96 -12.19
CA ILE A 199 2.15 -15.06 -12.65
C ILE A 199 3.51 -15.75 -12.55
N ARG A 200 3.81 -16.42 -11.43
CA ARG A 200 5.06 -17.18 -11.26
C ARG A 200 5.23 -18.25 -12.35
N LEU A 201 4.17 -19.01 -12.65
CA LEU A 201 4.17 -20.02 -13.72
C LEU A 201 4.30 -19.38 -15.10
N TYR A 202 3.63 -18.27 -15.35
CA TYR A 202 3.72 -17.50 -16.59
C TYR A 202 5.15 -17.00 -16.83
N MET A 203 5.82 -16.43 -15.82
CA MET A 203 7.21 -16.00 -15.93
C MET A 203 8.14 -17.16 -16.29
N ALA A 204 7.97 -18.32 -15.66
CA ALA A 204 8.76 -19.51 -15.95
C ALA A 204 8.56 -20.00 -17.40
N ARG A 205 7.31 -20.01 -17.90
CA ARG A 205 6.98 -20.41 -19.28
C ARG A 205 7.55 -19.44 -20.31
N ASN A 206 7.51 -18.14 -20.03
CA ASN A 206 7.96 -17.09 -20.94
C ASN A 206 9.44 -16.71 -20.72
N LYS A 207 10.18 -17.46 -19.88
CA LYS A 207 11.59 -17.24 -19.58
C LYS A 207 11.90 -15.82 -19.08
N ILE A 208 10.96 -15.19 -18.38
CA ILE A 208 11.16 -13.88 -17.74
C ILE A 208 12.02 -14.10 -16.50
N LYS A 209 13.10 -13.33 -16.38
CA LYS A 209 14.10 -13.51 -15.35
C LYS A 209 13.52 -13.15 -13.98
N ILE A 210 13.74 -14.01 -12.98
CA ILE A 210 13.51 -13.67 -11.58
C ILE A 210 14.82 -13.12 -11.03
N ASP A 211 14.98 -11.79 -11.11
CA ASP A 211 16.08 -11.10 -10.45
C ASP A 211 15.75 -10.79 -8.97
N ILE A 212 16.63 -10.06 -8.30
CA ILE A 212 16.44 -9.71 -6.89
C ILE A 212 15.19 -8.86 -6.66
N THR A 213 14.82 -8.00 -7.60
CA THR A 213 13.66 -7.11 -7.50
C THR A 213 12.37 -7.91 -7.63
N VAL A 214 12.28 -8.82 -8.60
CA VAL A 214 11.14 -9.73 -8.75
C VAL A 214 11.06 -10.67 -7.54
N ALA A 215 12.18 -11.22 -7.05
CA ALA A 215 12.20 -12.08 -5.87
C ALA A 215 11.67 -11.35 -4.62
N ASN A 216 12.06 -10.09 -4.42
CA ASN A 216 11.54 -9.25 -3.34
C ASN A 216 10.03 -9.01 -3.48
N ALA A 217 9.53 -8.80 -4.71
CA ALA A 217 8.10 -8.65 -4.97
C ALA A 217 7.31 -9.95 -4.68
N PHE A 218 7.87 -11.12 -4.97
CA PHE A 218 7.28 -12.39 -4.57
C PHE A 218 7.24 -12.56 -3.05
N ILE A 219 8.31 -12.20 -2.32
CA ILE A 219 8.33 -12.25 -0.85
C ILE A 219 7.20 -11.37 -0.28
N ASP A 220 7.04 -10.14 -0.77
CA ASP A 220 5.95 -9.24 -0.35
C ASP A 220 4.57 -9.81 -0.69
N MET A 221 4.40 -10.32 -1.91
CA MET A 221 3.13 -10.91 -2.37
C MET A 221 2.72 -12.11 -1.53
N TYR A 222 3.60 -13.09 -1.32
CA TYR A 222 3.29 -14.26 -0.50
C TYR A 222 3.01 -13.87 0.96
N SER A 223 3.78 -12.94 1.51
CA SER A 223 3.58 -12.45 2.88
C SER A 223 2.22 -11.78 3.05
N LYS A 224 1.80 -10.91 2.11
CA LYS A 224 0.51 -10.21 2.14
C LYS A 224 -0.69 -11.02 1.62
N CYS A 225 -0.44 -12.22 1.09
CA CYS A 225 -1.46 -13.23 0.83
C CYS A 225 -1.59 -14.28 1.96
N GLY A 226 -0.83 -14.15 3.05
CA GLY A 226 -0.91 -15.04 4.21
C GLY A 226 -0.32 -16.42 3.95
N CYS A 227 0.68 -16.52 3.07
CA CYS A 227 1.43 -17.74 2.77
C CYS A 227 2.93 -17.52 3.05
N ILE A 228 3.24 -17.21 4.30
CA ILE A 228 4.57 -16.79 4.75
C ILE A 228 5.63 -17.88 4.50
N GLU A 229 5.26 -19.15 4.51
CA GLU A 229 6.15 -20.29 4.27
C GLU A 229 6.78 -20.23 2.87
N ARG A 230 6.00 -19.81 1.86
CA ARG A 230 6.51 -19.63 0.48
C ARG A 230 7.46 -18.45 0.39
N ALA A 231 7.17 -17.35 1.10
CA ALA A 231 8.08 -16.21 1.19
C ALA A 231 9.43 -16.61 1.82
N ILE A 232 9.40 -17.35 2.94
CA ILE A 232 10.60 -17.89 3.61
C ILE A 232 11.38 -18.81 2.67
N LYS A 233 10.70 -19.66 1.89
CA LYS A 233 11.36 -20.56 0.94
C LYS A 233 12.13 -19.77 -0.14
N ILE A 234 11.50 -18.76 -0.75
CA ILE A 234 12.15 -17.89 -1.73
C ILE A 234 13.35 -17.18 -1.09
N PHE A 235 13.13 -16.59 0.08
CA PHE A 235 14.18 -15.91 0.84
C PHE A 235 15.40 -16.83 1.08
N LYS A 236 15.19 -18.08 1.49
CA LYS A 236 16.26 -19.06 1.70
C LYS A 236 16.98 -19.47 0.41
N MET A 237 16.27 -19.55 -0.71
CA MET A 237 16.84 -19.89 -2.02
C MET A 237 17.69 -18.78 -2.64
N MET A 238 17.53 -17.52 -2.21
CA MET A 238 18.30 -16.39 -2.73
C MET A 238 19.78 -16.48 -2.31
N THR A 239 20.69 -16.44 -3.29
CA THR A 239 22.14 -16.44 -3.06
C THR A 239 22.67 -15.07 -2.65
N LYS A 240 22.06 -13.99 -3.17
CA LYS A 240 22.35 -12.61 -2.82
C LYS A 240 21.10 -11.96 -2.27
N ARG A 241 21.21 -11.31 -1.11
CA ARG A 241 20.14 -10.58 -0.46
C ARG A 241 20.61 -9.15 -0.27
N ASP A 242 19.81 -8.20 -0.73
CA ASP A 242 20.06 -6.79 -0.47
C ASP A 242 19.27 -6.35 0.77
N LYS A 243 19.45 -5.10 1.15
CA LYS A 243 18.73 -4.51 2.28
C LYS A 243 17.21 -4.69 2.14
N PHE A 244 16.66 -4.50 0.93
CA PHE A 244 15.23 -4.63 0.68
C PHE A 244 14.73 -6.07 0.88
N THR A 245 15.52 -7.08 0.49
CA THR A 245 15.20 -8.49 0.73
C THR A 245 15.04 -8.79 2.23
N TRP A 246 15.97 -8.32 3.06
CA TRP A 246 15.91 -8.50 4.51
C TRP A 246 14.69 -7.76 5.10
N THR A 247 14.50 -6.50 4.74
CA THR A 247 13.37 -5.70 5.22
C THR A 247 12.01 -6.30 4.82
N ALA A 248 11.87 -6.82 3.60
CA ALA A 248 10.64 -7.46 3.13
C ALA A 248 10.32 -8.74 3.91
N MET A 249 11.34 -9.54 4.25
CA MET A 249 11.14 -10.76 5.05
C MET A 249 10.77 -10.44 6.51
N ILE A 250 11.45 -9.45 7.12
CA ILE A 250 11.17 -9.01 8.51
C ILE A 250 9.74 -8.47 8.61
N THR A 251 9.35 -7.57 7.70
CA THR A 251 7.99 -6.99 7.70
C THR A 251 6.94 -8.05 7.38
N GLY A 252 7.22 -8.96 6.45
CA GLY A 252 6.35 -10.09 6.11
C GLY A 252 6.07 -11.01 7.31
N LEU A 253 7.10 -11.38 8.08
CA LEU A 253 6.95 -12.18 9.30
C LEU A 253 6.19 -11.42 10.38
N ALA A 254 6.49 -10.13 10.57
CA ALA A 254 5.82 -9.28 11.54
C ALA A 254 4.30 -9.27 11.34
N VAL A 255 3.83 -8.96 10.12
CA VAL A 255 2.39 -8.87 9.82
C VAL A 255 1.67 -10.20 9.92
N ASN A 256 2.37 -11.33 9.74
CA ASN A 256 1.83 -12.68 9.90
C ASN A 256 1.87 -13.17 11.37
N GLY A 257 2.36 -12.35 12.30
CA GLY A 257 2.40 -12.68 13.73
C GLY A 257 3.61 -13.51 14.16
N SER A 258 4.54 -13.82 13.26
CA SER A 258 5.80 -14.54 13.56
C SER A 258 6.88 -13.59 14.07
N GLY A 259 6.61 -12.94 15.22
CA GLY A 259 7.48 -11.87 15.74
C GLY A 259 8.89 -12.35 16.12
N GLU A 260 9.01 -13.53 16.72
CA GLU A 260 10.33 -14.12 17.08
C GLU A 260 11.17 -14.41 15.83
N GLU A 261 10.58 -15.08 14.83
CA GLU A 261 11.26 -15.35 13.56
C GLU A 261 11.67 -14.06 12.85
N ALA A 262 10.86 -13.00 12.93
CA ALA A 262 11.21 -11.70 12.35
C ALA A 262 12.47 -11.12 13.02
N LEU A 263 12.61 -11.26 14.34
CA LEU A 263 13.82 -10.85 15.07
C LEU A 263 15.02 -11.73 14.73
N ASP A 264 14.83 -13.04 14.53
CA ASP A 264 15.89 -13.93 14.09
C ASP A 264 16.45 -13.53 12.72
N ILE A 265 15.57 -13.20 11.78
CA ILE A 265 15.96 -12.68 10.46
C ILE A 265 16.68 -11.33 10.60
N PHE A 266 16.23 -10.45 11.48
CA PHE A 266 16.92 -9.19 11.77
C PHE A 266 18.34 -9.42 12.33
N TYR A 267 18.52 -10.35 13.27
CA TYR A 267 19.84 -10.67 13.80
C TYR A 267 20.74 -11.34 12.75
N GLN A 268 20.18 -12.15 11.85
CA GLN A 268 20.92 -12.67 10.70
C GLN A 268 21.38 -11.54 9.75
N MET A 269 20.52 -10.56 9.48
CA MET A 269 20.88 -9.37 8.69
C MET A 269 22.09 -8.66 9.30
N LEU A 270 22.08 -8.43 10.63
CA LEU A 270 23.19 -7.79 11.34
C LEU A 270 24.49 -8.61 11.26
N LYS A 271 24.41 -9.95 11.37
CA LYS A 271 25.58 -10.85 11.24
C LYS A 271 26.22 -10.79 9.84
N THR A 272 25.43 -10.50 8.80
CA THR A 272 25.95 -10.33 7.43
C THR A 272 26.51 -8.93 7.16
N SER A 273 26.63 -8.08 8.19
CA SER A 273 27.08 -6.68 8.08
C SER A 273 26.21 -5.82 7.15
N THR A 274 24.97 -6.25 6.88
CA THR A 274 24.01 -5.43 6.13
C THR A 274 23.41 -4.40 7.10
N ARG A 275 23.65 -3.11 6.84
CA ARG A 275 23.18 -2.04 7.73
C ARG A 275 21.64 -1.90 7.63
N PRO A 276 20.91 -1.97 8.75
CA PRO A 276 19.48 -1.69 8.78
C PRO A 276 19.22 -0.21 8.46
N ASP A 277 18.01 0.08 8.00
CA ASP A 277 17.52 1.43 7.78
C ASP A 277 16.22 1.69 8.56
N GLU A 278 15.66 2.88 8.37
CA GLU A 278 14.39 3.30 8.98
C GLU A 278 13.27 2.28 8.74
N ILE A 279 13.11 1.79 7.52
CA ILE A 279 12.04 0.84 7.17
C ILE A 279 12.25 -0.51 7.87
N THR A 280 13.50 -0.95 7.98
CA THR A 280 13.87 -2.18 8.70
C THR A 280 13.43 -2.10 10.16
N TYR A 281 13.70 -0.98 10.83
CA TYR A 281 13.31 -0.79 12.23
C TYR A 281 11.80 -0.68 12.44
N ILE A 282 11.05 -0.09 11.49
CA ILE A 282 9.58 -0.15 11.51
C ILE A 282 9.09 -1.61 11.49
N GLY A 283 9.68 -2.45 10.64
CA GLY A 283 9.35 -3.88 10.57
C GLY A 283 9.65 -4.63 11.88
N VAL A 284 10.83 -4.39 12.46
CA VAL A 284 11.27 -4.97 13.74
C VAL A 284 10.36 -4.54 14.89
N LEU A 285 10.05 -3.24 15.01
CA LEU A 285 9.17 -2.74 16.05
C LEU A 285 7.75 -3.28 15.88
N SER A 286 7.25 -3.38 14.64
CA SER A 286 5.94 -4.00 14.34
C SER A 286 5.90 -5.47 14.75
N ALA A 287 7.00 -6.21 14.55
CA ALA A 287 7.13 -7.59 15.03
C ALA A 287 6.99 -7.67 16.56
N CYS A 288 7.68 -6.79 17.29
CA CYS A 288 7.53 -6.68 18.74
C CYS A 288 6.10 -6.32 19.14
N THR A 289 5.45 -5.38 18.43
CA THR A 289 4.06 -4.95 18.67
C THR A 289 3.06 -6.10 18.52
N HIS A 290 3.23 -6.93 17.50
CA HIS A 290 2.30 -8.04 17.23
C HIS A 290 2.56 -9.25 18.12
N ALA A 291 3.79 -9.45 18.59
CA ALA A 291 4.15 -10.48 19.56
C ALA A 291 4.05 -10.03 21.04
N GLY A 292 3.80 -8.74 21.31
CA GLY A 292 3.67 -8.21 22.67
C GLY A 292 5.00 -8.08 23.44
N MET A 293 6.13 -7.97 22.75
CA MET A 293 7.47 -7.94 23.36
C MET A 293 7.89 -6.52 23.78
N ALA A 294 7.27 -5.98 24.84
CA ALA A 294 7.50 -4.59 25.28
C ALA A 294 8.97 -4.25 25.54
N GLU A 295 9.66 -5.06 26.36
CA GLU A 295 11.06 -4.82 26.70
C GLU A 295 11.98 -4.87 25.50
N LYS A 296 11.74 -5.86 24.62
CA LYS A 296 12.55 -6.01 23.41
C LYS A 296 12.35 -4.84 22.44
N GLY A 297 11.12 -4.36 22.31
CA GLY A 297 10.82 -3.18 21.50
C GLY A 297 11.50 -1.91 22.05
N ARG A 298 11.52 -1.71 23.38
CA ARG A 298 12.27 -0.61 24.02
C ARG A 298 13.77 -0.68 23.75
N GLU A 299 14.36 -1.87 23.92
CA GLU A 299 15.78 -2.11 23.65
C GLU A 299 16.09 -1.77 22.18
N LEU A 300 15.32 -2.33 21.24
CA LEU A 300 15.57 -2.17 19.81
C LEU A 300 15.35 -0.72 19.34
N PHE A 301 14.35 -0.02 19.89
CA PHE A 301 14.15 1.41 19.64
C PHE A 301 15.36 2.24 20.08
N SER A 302 15.96 1.93 21.22
CA SER A 302 17.16 2.63 21.71
C SER A 302 18.39 2.31 20.86
N ARG A 303 18.58 1.04 20.50
CA ARG A 303 19.69 0.57 19.67
C ARG A 303 19.68 1.16 18.25
N MET A 304 18.50 1.45 17.71
CA MET A 304 18.37 2.16 16.44
C MET A 304 19.17 3.48 16.43
N ILE A 305 19.13 4.21 17.55
CA ILE A 305 19.85 5.47 17.73
C ILE A 305 21.33 5.20 18.04
N ILE A 306 21.59 4.38 19.06
CA ILE A 306 22.93 4.19 19.64
C ILE A 306 23.86 3.43 18.68
N ASP A 307 23.40 2.29 18.16
CA ASP A 307 24.24 1.37 17.38
C ASP A 307 24.27 1.76 15.89
N HIS A 308 23.16 2.32 15.38
CA HIS A 308 22.98 2.53 13.93
C HIS A 308 22.84 4.00 13.52
N GLY A 309 22.76 4.94 14.46
CA GLY A 309 22.65 6.37 14.17
C GLY A 309 21.40 6.75 13.37
N ILE A 310 20.32 5.96 13.48
CA ILE A 310 19.06 6.20 12.79
C ILE A 310 18.17 7.01 13.72
N MET A 311 17.81 8.23 13.27
CA MET A 311 16.91 9.08 14.03
C MET A 311 15.47 8.57 13.90
N PRO A 312 14.73 8.37 15.01
CA PRO A 312 13.35 7.91 14.95
C PRO A 312 12.48 8.96 14.27
N ASN A 313 11.78 8.56 13.21
CA ASN A 313 10.72 9.34 12.59
C ASN A 313 9.34 9.02 13.24
N VAL A 314 8.27 9.68 12.77
CA VAL A 314 6.90 9.54 13.32
C VAL A 314 6.39 8.10 13.30
N GLU A 315 6.77 7.28 12.32
CA GLU A 315 6.32 5.89 12.19
C GLU A 315 6.98 4.98 13.23
N HIS A 316 8.24 5.23 13.58
CA HIS A 316 8.92 4.49 14.66
C HIS A 316 8.25 4.74 16.01
N TYR A 317 7.94 6.01 16.33
CA TYR A 317 7.18 6.36 17.52
C TYR A 317 5.77 5.77 17.49
N GLY A 318 5.11 5.76 16.32
CA GLY A 318 3.82 5.09 16.15
C GLY A 318 3.86 3.62 16.52
N CYS A 319 4.89 2.89 16.06
CA CYS A 319 5.08 1.47 16.41
C CYS A 319 5.33 1.29 17.91
N LEU A 320 6.16 2.14 18.53
CA LEU A 320 6.46 2.08 19.97
C LEU A 320 5.20 2.38 20.81
N VAL A 321 4.43 3.40 20.44
CA VAL A 321 3.16 3.74 21.11
C VAL A 321 2.14 2.62 20.96
N ASP A 322 2.04 1.97 19.79
CA ASP A 322 1.17 0.80 19.59
C ASP A 322 1.63 -0.39 20.46
N LEU A 323 2.93 -0.66 20.54
CA LEU A 323 3.49 -1.70 21.43
C LEU A 323 3.16 -1.45 22.90
N LEU A 324 3.47 -0.26 23.40
CA LEU A 324 3.22 0.13 24.79
C LEU A 324 1.72 0.12 25.09
N GLY A 325 0.92 0.64 24.16
CA GLY A 325 -0.54 0.64 24.25
C GLY A 325 -1.11 -0.77 24.36
N ARG A 326 -0.71 -1.70 23.49
CA ARG A 326 -1.20 -3.10 23.50
C ARG A 326 -0.72 -3.92 24.69
N THR A 327 0.37 -3.53 25.33
CA THR A 327 0.93 -4.22 26.51
C THR A 327 0.48 -3.57 27.83
N GLY A 328 -0.39 -2.56 27.77
CA GLY A 328 -1.01 -1.94 28.95
C GLY A 328 -0.23 -0.77 29.55
N HIS A 329 0.90 -0.39 28.96
CA HIS A 329 1.75 0.72 29.42
C HIS A 329 1.21 2.07 28.91
N LEU A 330 -0.08 2.36 29.15
CA LEU A 330 -0.77 3.55 28.60
C LEU A 330 -0.12 4.87 28.99
N THR A 331 0.30 5.02 30.25
CA THR A 331 0.96 6.24 30.73
C THR A 331 2.28 6.48 30.03
N GLU A 332 3.08 5.42 29.85
CA GLU A 332 4.35 5.47 29.12
C GLU A 332 4.13 5.76 27.63
N ALA A 333 3.10 5.15 27.03
CA ALA A 333 2.71 5.43 25.65
C ALA A 333 2.37 6.90 25.46
N PHE A 334 1.58 7.48 26.37
CA PHE A 334 1.25 8.90 26.33
C PHE A 334 2.46 9.82 26.56
N GLN A 335 3.35 9.46 27.48
CA GLN A 335 4.58 10.20 27.72
C GLN A 335 5.51 10.15 26.50
N THR A 336 5.56 9.00 25.81
CA THR A 336 6.31 8.82 24.56
C THR A 336 5.82 9.81 23.51
N ILE A 337 4.50 9.99 23.36
CA ILE A 337 3.91 10.97 22.44
C ILE A 337 4.33 12.40 22.81
N LYS A 338 4.26 12.76 24.10
CA LYS A 338 4.65 14.10 24.58
C LYS A 338 6.12 14.42 24.33
N ASN A 339 6.98 13.41 24.40
CA ASN A 339 8.42 13.55 24.23
C ASN A 339 8.87 13.44 22.76
N MET A 340 7.94 13.33 21.79
CA MET A 340 8.30 13.26 20.38
C MET A 340 8.95 14.57 19.91
N PRO A 341 10.10 14.52 19.21
CA PRO A 341 10.75 15.71 18.67
C PRO A 341 10.05 16.26 17.42
N MET A 342 9.00 15.60 16.95
CA MET A 342 8.18 16.00 15.81
C MET A 342 6.69 15.93 16.16
N ARG A 343 5.85 16.59 15.35
CA ARG A 343 4.39 16.56 15.53
C ARG A 343 3.85 15.13 15.35
N PRO A 344 3.10 14.59 16.33
CA PRO A 344 2.47 13.28 16.19
C PRO A 344 1.41 13.29 15.09
N ASN A 345 1.31 12.19 14.31
CA ASN A 345 0.33 12.03 13.25
C ASN A 345 -0.91 11.22 13.71
N ALA A 346 -1.86 11.02 12.79
CA ALA A 346 -3.09 10.28 13.08
C ALA A 346 -2.86 8.81 13.46
N THR A 347 -1.79 8.18 12.96
CA THR A 347 -1.43 6.80 13.30
C THR A 347 -1.05 6.68 14.78
N VAL A 348 -0.21 7.59 15.28
CA VAL A 348 0.26 7.59 16.68
C VAL A 348 -0.90 7.76 17.66
N TRP A 349 -1.73 8.79 17.47
CA TRP A 349 -2.88 9.02 18.34
C TRP A 349 -3.95 7.93 18.19
N GLY A 350 -4.11 7.37 16.98
CA GLY A 350 -5.00 6.26 16.70
C GLY A 350 -4.59 4.98 17.45
N ALA A 351 -3.29 4.70 17.54
CA ALA A 351 -2.76 3.59 18.33
C ALA A 351 -3.09 3.75 19.82
N LEU A 352 -2.87 4.95 20.39
CA LEU A 352 -3.23 5.24 21.78
C LEU A 352 -4.74 5.09 22.03
N LEU A 353 -5.58 5.69 21.16
CA LEU A 353 -7.04 5.59 21.27
C LEU A 353 -7.52 4.14 21.19
N GLY A 354 -6.92 3.34 20.31
CA GLY A 354 -7.17 1.91 20.19
C GLY A 354 -6.82 1.13 21.45
N ALA A 355 -5.70 1.48 22.11
CA ALA A 355 -5.29 0.90 23.38
C ALA A 355 -6.22 1.31 24.53
N CYS A 356 -6.64 2.58 24.60
CA CYS A 356 -7.61 3.05 25.60
C CYS A 356 -8.93 2.28 25.55
N ARG A 357 -9.37 1.83 24.36
CA ARG A 357 -10.53 0.92 24.22
C ARG A 357 -10.33 -0.43 24.90
N VAL A 358 -9.12 -0.98 24.85
CA VAL A 358 -8.82 -2.28 25.46
C VAL A 358 -8.80 -2.17 26.98
N TYR A 359 -8.18 -1.12 27.51
CA TYR A 359 -7.99 -0.91 28.96
C TYR A 359 -9.02 0.01 29.62
N LYS A 360 -10.10 0.37 28.91
CA LYS A 360 -11.22 1.20 29.39
C LYS A 360 -10.81 2.55 29.99
N ASN A 361 -9.72 3.16 29.50
CA ASN A 361 -9.26 4.47 29.96
C ASN A 361 -9.95 5.60 29.17
N VAL A 362 -11.05 6.13 29.72
CA VAL A 362 -11.90 7.12 29.02
C VAL A 362 -11.20 8.48 28.90
N GLU A 363 -10.52 8.93 29.95
CA GLU A 363 -9.88 10.26 29.96
C GLU A 363 -8.80 10.37 28.87
N MET A 364 -7.95 9.35 28.76
CA MET A 364 -6.90 9.32 27.74
C MET A 364 -7.49 9.11 26.34
N ALA A 365 -8.61 8.38 26.21
CA ALA A 365 -9.34 8.24 24.95
C ALA A 365 -9.89 9.58 24.45
N GLU A 366 -10.51 10.37 25.32
CA GLU A 366 -11.06 11.69 24.96
C GLU A 366 -9.94 12.64 24.51
N LEU A 367 -8.81 12.63 25.20
CA LEU A 367 -7.65 13.43 24.82
C LEU A 367 -7.09 13.02 23.45
N ALA A 368 -6.89 11.71 23.24
CA ALA A 368 -6.39 11.20 21.97
C ALA A 368 -7.38 11.48 20.81
N ALA A 369 -8.68 11.34 21.06
CA ALA A 369 -9.72 11.65 20.09
C ALA A 369 -9.75 13.14 19.72
N LYS A 370 -9.62 14.03 20.71
CA LYS A 370 -9.52 15.47 20.45
C LYS A 370 -8.34 15.81 19.53
N GLN A 371 -7.17 15.27 19.83
CA GLN A 371 -5.97 15.48 19.00
C GLN A 371 -6.12 14.90 17.59
N LEU A 372 -6.78 13.75 17.44
CA LEU A 372 -7.09 13.17 16.13
C LEU A 372 -8.03 14.05 15.30
N LEU A 373 -9.07 14.61 15.93
CA LEU A 373 -10.04 15.47 15.26
C LEU A 373 -9.45 16.84 14.88
N GLU A 374 -8.46 17.34 15.63
CA GLU A 374 -7.68 18.51 15.25
C GLU A 374 -6.81 18.24 14.01
N LEU A 375 -6.28 17.02 13.86
CA LEU A 375 -5.50 16.61 12.69
C LEU A 375 -6.37 16.26 11.48
N GLN A 376 -7.52 15.62 11.72
CA GLN A 376 -8.42 15.10 10.70
C GLN A 376 -9.89 15.31 11.13
N PRO A 377 -10.44 16.52 10.91
CA PRO A 377 -11.77 16.89 11.37
C PRO A 377 -12.91 16.01 10.84
N GLU A 378 -12.71 15.41 9.66
CA GLU A 378 -13.69 14.58 8.97
C GLU A 378 -13.53 13.07 9.23
N ASN A 379 -12.59 12.67 10.09
CA ASN A 379 -12.31 11.25 10.30
C ASN A 379 -13.41 10.56 11.13
N SER A 380 -14.34 9.92 10.41
CA SER A 380 -15.45 9.16 10.99
C SER A 380 -15.03 8.03 11.93
N ALA A 381 -13.84 7.46 11.75
CA ALA A 381 -13.37 6.34 12.56
C ALA A 381 -13.10 6.76 14.02
N VAL A 382 -12.69 8.01 14.25
CA VAL A 382 -12.41 8.55 15.60
C VAL A 382 -13.69 8.61 16.42
N TYR A 383 -14.74 9.16 15.83
CA TYR A 383 -16.07 9.27 16.44
C TYR A 383 -16.67 7.90 16.76
N VAL A 384 -16.56 6.94 15.83
CA VAL A 384 -17.03 5.56 16.05
C VAL A 384 -16.23 4.90 17.17
N LEU A 385 -14.91 5.03 17.18
CA LEU A 385 -14.08 4.41 18.20
C LEU A 385 -14.35 4.99 19.59
N LEU A 386 -14.51 6.30 19.72
CA LEU A 386 -14.86 6.95 20.98
C LEU A 386 -16.27 6.56 21.46
N SER A 387 -17.25 6.48 20.55
CA SER A 387 -18.59 5.96 20.85
C SER A 387 -18.55 4.52 21.37
N ASN A 388 -17.73 3.65 20.78
CA ASN A 388 -17.56 2.27 21.26
C ASN A 388 -16.89 2.22 22.64
N ILE A 389 -15.95 3.14 22.94
CA ILE A 389 -15.33 3.25 24.26
C ILE A 389 -16.36 3.66 25.31
N TYR A 390 -17.20 4.67 25.02
CA TYR A 390 -18.28 5.07 25.92
C TYR A 390 -19.28 3.94 26.18
N ALA A 391 -19.69 3.21 25.14
CA ALA A 391 -20.57 2.05 25.29
C ALA A 391 -19.95 0.97 26.19
N LYS A 392 -18.66 0.64 26.02
CA LYS A 392 -17.94 -0.32 26.88
C LYS A 392 -17.78 0.13 28.34
N CYS A 393 -17.86 1.43 28.58
CA CYS A 393 -17.81 2.02 29.91
C CYS A 393 -19.20 2.38 30.46
N ASN A 394 -20.28 1.91 29.83
CA ASN A 394 -21.67 2.17 30.19
C ASN A 394 -22.07 3.66 30.25
N LYS A 395 -21.38 4.53 29.49
CA LYS A 395 -21.67 5.98 29.38
C LYS A 395 -22.62 6.25 28.22
N TRP A 396 -23.88 5.84 28.33
CA TRP A 396 -24.85 5.91 27.23
C TRP A 396 -25.23 7.33 26.80
N ASP A 397 -25.27 8.28 27.73
CA ASP A 397 -25.55 9.69 27.39
C ASP A 397 -24.50 10.27 26.43
N GLU A 398 -23.22 9.93 26.65
CA GLU A 398 -22.12 10.34 25.77
C GLU A 398 -22.19 9.64 24.40
N VAL A 399 -22.67 8.39 24.35
CA VAL A 399 -22.95 7.68 23.09
C VAL A 399 -24.02 8.42 22.28
N HIS A 400 -25.10 8.86 22.93
CA HIS A 400 -26.17 9.62 22.27
C HIS A 400 -25.67 10.96 21.73
N LYS A 401 -24.98 11.76 22.54
CA LYS A 401 -24.36 13.03 22.11
C LYS A 401 -23.41 12.83 20.92
N MET A 402 -22.60 11.76 20.96
CA MET A 402 -21.66 11.47 19.89
C MET A 402 -22.37 11.12 18.57
N ARG A 403 -23.48 10.39 18.64
CA ARG A 403 -24.28 10.03 17.46
C ARG A 403 -24.95 11.26 16.84
N GLU A 404 -25.53 12.14 17.65
CA GLU A 404 -26.07 13.42 17.18
C GLU A 404 -24.99 14.26 16.51
N LEU A 405 -23.78 14.33 17.09
CA LEU A 405 -22.66 15.05 16.50
C LEU A 405 -22.26 14.49 15.12
N ILE A 406 -22.23 13.15 14.96
CA ILE A 406 -21.95 12.50 13.67
C ILE A 406 -23.01 12.88 12.63
N MET A 407 -24.30 12.86 13.02
CA MET A 407 -25.41 13.20 12.14
C MET A 407 -25.39 14.68 11.74
N ASN A 408 -25.21 15.58 12.71
CA ASN A 408 -25.20 17.03 12.49
C ASN A 408 -24.02 17.48 11.62
N LYS A 409 -22.87 16.81 11.73
CA LYS A 409 -21.70 17.10 10.88
C LYS A 409 -21.75 16.44 9.50
N GLY A 410 -22.78 15.62 9.20
CA GLY A 410 -22.90 14.93 7.91
C GLY A 410 -21.75 13.96 7.63
N ILE A 411 -21.10 13.41 8.67
CA ILE A 411 -19.89 12.60 8.53
C ILE A 411 -20.23 11.25 7.89
N LYS A 412 -19.66 10.97 6.72
CA LYS A 412 -19.82 9.68 6.02
C LYS A 412 -18.89 8.63 6.62
N LYS A 413 -19.47 7.50 7.06
CA LYS A 413 -18.69 6.34 7.52
C LYS A 413 -18.10 5.61 6.32
N VAL A 414 -16.81 5.25 6.42
CA VAL A 414 -16.19 4.37 5.43
C VAL A 414 -16.78 2.97 5.60
N PRO A 415 -17.42 2.39 4.56
CA PRO A 415 -17.99 1.06 4.66
C PRO A 415 -16.89 -0.01 4.81
N GLY A 416 -17.21 -1.05 5.57
CA GLY A 416 -16.37 -2.25 5.64
C GLY A 416 -16.50 -3.06 4.37
N CYS A 417 -15.37 -3.36 3.75
CA CYS A 417 -15.24 -4.15 2.53
C CYS A 417 -14.30 -5.33 2.78
N SER A 418 -14.72 -6.52 2.37
CA SER A 418 -13.92 -7.75 2.40
C SER A 418 -13.74 -8.29 0.98
N LEU A 419 -12.49 -8.62 0.64
CA LEU A 419 -12.10 -9.23 -0.61
C LEU A 419 -11.79 -10.71 -0.41
N ILE A 420 -12.17 -11.55 -1.36
CA ILE A 420 -11.84 -12.98 -1.40
C ILE A 420 -11.51 -13.38 -2.85
N GLU A 421 -10.45 -14.15 -3.02
CA GLU A 421 -10.09 -14.74 -4.31
C GLU A 421 -10.62 -16.17 -4.39
N ILE A 422 -11.32 -16.50 -5.47
CA ILE A 422 -11.76 -17.85 -5.80
C ILE A 422 -11.56 -18.08 -7.30
N LYS A 423 -10.84 -19.14 -7.67
CA LYS A 423 -10.61 -19.54 -9.07
C LYS A 423 -10.02 -18.38 -9.91
N GLY A 424 -9.03 -17.69 -9.35
CA GLY A 424 -8.33 -16.56 -9.97
C GLY A 424 -9.14 -15.27 -10.11
N THR A 425 -10.35 -15.19 -9.55
CA THR A 425 -11.18 -13.97 -9.57
C THR A 425 -11.31 -13.38 -8.17
N VAL A 426 -11.10 -12.07 -8.04
CA VAL A 426 -11.24 -11.36 -6.76
C VAL A 426 -12.65 -10.78 -6.62
N HIS A 427 -13.41 -11.31 -5.67
CA HIS A 427 -14.76 -10.88 -5.33
C HIS A 427 -14.72 -9.90 -4.15
N GLU A 428 -15.64 -8.94 -4.16
CA GLU A 428 -15.74 -7.90 -3.14
C GLU A 428 -17.12 -7.92 -2.50
N PHE A 429 -17.14 -7.78 -1.18
CA PHE A 429 -18.36 -7.80 -0.39
C PHE A 429 -18.40 -6.58 0.52
N VAL A 430 -19.51 -5.85 0.43
CA VAL A 430 -19.87 -4.74 1.32
C VAL A 430 -21.21 -5.09 1.97
N ALA A 431 -21.33 -4.85 3.27
CA ALA A 431 -22.58 -5.14 3.98
C ALA A 431 -23.74 -4.35 3.35
N GLY A 432 -24.82 -5.06 2.97
CA GLY A 432 -26.01 -4.49 2.34
C GLY A 432 -25.91 -4.34 0.81
N ASP A 433 -24.75 -4.55 0.21
CA ASP A 433 -24.62 -4.62 -1.25
C ASP A 433 -25.13 -5.98 -1.77
N LYS A 434 -26.03 -5.92 -2.75
CA LYS A 434 -26.68 -7.08 -3.39
C LYS A 434 -26.34 -7.18 -4.88
N SER A 435 -25.36 -6.41 -5.36
CA SER A 435 -24.92 -6.39 -6.76
C SER A 435 -24.30 -7.72 -7.23
N HIS A 436 -23.81 -8.56 -6.30
CA HIS A 436 -23.12 -9.80 -6.65
C HIS A 436 -24.09 -10.81 -7.31
N PRO A 437 -23.72 -11.47 -8.43
CA PRO A 437 -24.62 -12.38 -9.15
C PRO A 437 -25.13 -13.57 -8.33
N MET A 438 -24.37 -14.00 -7.31
CA MET A 438 -24.75 -15.10 -6.41
C MET A 438 -25.37 -14.63 -5.08
N THR A 439 -25.82 -13.38 -4.99
CA THR A 439 -26.31 -12.78 -3.73
C THR A 439 -27.32 -13.68 -3.01
N GLU A 440 -28.36 -14.17 -3.69
CA GLU A 440 -29.38 -15.02 -3.05
C GLU A 440 -28.78 -16.25 -2.36
N LYS A 441 -27.92 -16.99 -3.08
CA LYS A 441 -27.25 -18.18 -2.53
C LYS A 441 -26.33 -17.85 -1.36
N ILE A 442 -25.63 -16.72 -1.42
CA ILE A 442 -24.73 -16.27 -0.35
C ILE A 442 -25.54 -15.95 0.92
N TYR A 443 -26.66 -15.23 0.78
CA TYR A 443 -27.51 -14.88 1.91
C TYR A 443 -28.20 -16.12 2.51
N THR A 444 -28.68 -17.06 1.69
CA THR A 444 -29.19 -18.35 2.19
C THR A 444 -28.11 -19.11 2.97
N LYS A 445 -26.88 -19.20 2.43
CA LYS A 445 -25.79 -19.85 3.14
C LYS A 445 -25.43 -19.13 4.44
N LEU A 446 -25.50 -17.81 4.47
CA LEU A 446 -25.25 -17.01 5.66
C LEU A 446 -26.29 -17.30 6.75
N GLU A 447 -27.56 -17.48 6.39
CA GLU A 447 -28.62 -17.87 7.32
C GLU A 447 -28.39 -19.28 7.89
N ASP A 448 -28.00 -20.23 7.05
CA ASP A 448 -27.66 -21.60 7.49
C ASP A 448 -26.45 -21.59 8.43
N MET A 449 -25.39 -20.83 8.06
CA MET A 449 -24.24 -20.60 8.93
C MET A 449 -24.67 -20.00 10.26
N SER A 450 -25.59 -19.03 10.27
CA SER A 450 -26.07 -18.41 11.51
C SER A 450 -26.68 -19.43 12.47
N LYS A 451 -27.52 -20.34 11.95
CA LYS A 451 -28.13 -21.42 12.73
C LYS A 451 -27.09 -22.40 13.27
N GLU A 452 -26.19 -22.88 12.41
CA GLU A 452 -25.14 -23.82 12.80
C GLU A 452 -24.18 -23.24 13.86
N LEU A 453 -23.82 -21.96 13.72
CA LEU A 453 -22.97 -21.27 14.69
C LEU A 453 -23.67 -21.10 16.04
N LYS A 454 -24.95 -20.73 16.06
CA LYS A 454 -25.74 -20.65 17.30
C LYS A 454 -25.81 -22.01 18.00
N CYS A 455 -26.03 -23.10 17.27
CA CYS A 455 -25.97 -24.46 17.81
C CYS A 455 -24.59 -24.83 18.37
N ALA A 456 -23.51 -24.28 17.81
CA ALA A 456 -22.15 -24.47 18.28
C ALA A 456 -21.74 -23.53 19.44
N GLY A 457 -22.67 -22.73 19.98
CA GLY A 457 -22.44 -21.84 21.12
C GLY A 457 -21.98 -20.42 20.77
N TYR A 458 -22.13 -19.99 19.52
CA TYR A 458 -21.88 -18.60 19.13
C TYR A 458 -23.01 -17.69 19.63
N VAL A 459 -22.63 -16.62 20.33
CA VAL A 459 -23.53 -15.54 20.74
C VAL A 459 -23.09 -14.26 20.03
N PRO A 460 -23.95 -13.64 19.19
CA PRO A 460 -23.64 -12.38 18.52
C PRO A 460 -23.38 -11.27 19.53
N ASP A 461 -22.32 -10.50 19.34
CA ASP A 461 -22.06 -9.29 20.13
C ASP A 461 -22.81 -8.10 19.50
N THR A 462 -23.99 -7.77 20.05
CA THR A 462 -24.83 -6.65 19.59
C THR A 462 -24.46 -5.31 20.23
N SER A 463 -23.44 -5.26 21.10
CA SER A 463 -23.06 -4.04 21.84
C SER A 463 -22.60 -2.89 20.92
N GLU A 464 -22.10 -3.21 19.73
CA GLU A 464 -21.65 -2.24 18.72
C GLU A 464 -22.73 -1.92 17.66
N ALA A 465 -23.92 -2.56 17.71
CA ALA A 465 -25.02 -2.34 16.78
C ALA A 465 -25.89 -1.11 17.16
N PHE A 466 -26.65 -0.56 16.20
CA PHE A 466 -27.51 0.61 16.44
C PHE A 466 -28.57 0.32 17.53
N LEU A 467 -28.75 1.23 18.48
CA LEU A 467 -29.60 1.01 19.67
C LEU A 467 -31.12 1.04 19.38
N ASN A 468 -31.54 1.54 18.21
CA ASN A 468 -32.97 1.80 17.91
C ASN A 468 -33.65 0.70 17.06
N ILE A 469 -33.01 -0.45 16.88
CA ILE A 469 -33.59 -1.60 16.17
C ILE A 469 -33.76 -2.76 17.15
N SER A 470 -34.70 -3.67 16.89
CA SER A 470 -34.92 -4.86 17.74
C SER A 470 -33.63 -5.66 17.89
N GLU A 471 -33.47 -6.40 18.99
CA GLU A 471 -32.29 -7.27 19.18
C GLU A 471 -32.11 -8.25 18.01
N GLU A 472 -33.20 -8.76 17.46
CA GLU A 472 -33.20 -9.60 16.25
C GLU A 472 -32.63 -8.87 15.02
N ALA A 473 -32.95 -7.58 14.84
CA ALA A 473 -32.40 -6.77 13.77
C ALA A 473 -30.92 -6.40 14.01
N LYS A 474 -30.50 -6.23 15.28
CA LYS A 474 -29.08 -6.06 15.64
C LYS A 474 -28.28 -7.32 15.33
N GLU A 475 -28.78 -8.48 15.71
CA GLU A 475 -28.16 -9.77 15.39
C GLU A 475 -28.03 -9.96 13.87
N SER A 476 -29.09 -9.68 13.12
CA SER A 476 -29.09 -9.79 11.65
C SER A 476 -28.05 -8.84 11.02
N ALA A 477 -27.95 -7.60 11.48
CA ALA A 477 -26.96 -6.63 10.98
C ALA A 477 -25.52 -7.10 11.22
N VAL A 478 -25.24 -7.67 12.40
CA VAL A 478 -23.92 -8.19 12.77
C VAL A 478 -23.55 -9.45 11.97
N PHE A 479 -24.53 -10.27 11.59
CA PHE A 479 -24.32 -11.41 10.70
C PHE A 479 -24.03 -11.00 9.26
N GLN A 480 -24.54 -9.86 8.81
CA GLN A 480 -24.36 -9.34 7.45
C GLN A 480 -23.04 -8.58 7.24
N HIS A 481 -22.10 -8.65 8.20
CA HIS A 481 -20.76 -8.11 8.02
C HIS A 481 -20.06 -8.74 6.80
N SER A 482 -19.33 -7.90 6.05
CA SER A 482 -18.65 -8.27 4.80
C SER A 482 -17.77 -9.52 4.92
N GLU A 483 -17.16 -9.75 6.08
CA GLU A 483 -16.29 -10.88 6.37
C GLU A 483 -17.07 -12.19 6.31
N LYS A 484 -18.26 -12.21 6.91
CA LYS A 484 -19.12 -13.40 6.94
C LYS A 484 -19.74 -13.67 5.57
N LEU A 485 -20.08 -12.62 4.81
CA LEU A 485 -20.48 -12.73 3.41
C LEU A 485 -19.38 -13.37 2.55
N ALA A 486 -18.15 -12.88 2.68
CA ALA A 486 -16.99 -13.42 1.97
C ALA A 486 -16.72 -14.89 2.35
N ILE A 487 -16.85 -15.25 3.63
CA ILE A 487 -16.73 -16.66 4.07
C ILE A 487 -17.85 -17.52 3.50
N ALA A 488 -19.10 -17.07 3.55
CA ALA A 488 -20.23 -17.80 3.00
C ALA A 488 -20.02 -18.08 1.49
N PHE A 489 -19.58 -17.06 0.74
CA PHE A 489 -19.18 -17.22 -0.65
C PHE A 489 -18.03 -18.21 -0.83
N GLY A 490 -16.99 -18.12 0.01
CA GLY A 490 -15.85 -19.04 0.00
C GLY A 490 -16.29 -20.49 0.24
N LEU A 491 -17.12 -20.75 1.25
CA LEU A 491 -17.64 -22.08 1.57
C LEU A 491 -18.50 -22.67 0.44
N LEU A 492 -19.23 -21.84 -0.31
CA LEU A 492 -20.04 -22.28 -1.44
C LEU A 492 -19.20 -22.65 -2.68
N ASN A 493 -18.06 -21.97 -2.89
CA ASN A 493 -17.36 -22.00 -4.17
C ASN A 493 -15.95 -22.63 -4.12
N SER A 494 -15.53 -23.14 -2.97
CA SER A 494 -14.23 -23.81 -2.80
C SER A 494 -14.35 -25.21 -2.19
N GLU A 495 -13.49 -26.10 -2.65
CA GLU A 495 -13.43 -27.49 -2.22
C GLU A 495 -13.08 -27.64 -0.74
N ASN A 496 -13.49 -28.76 -0.14
CA ASN A 496 -13.17 -29.07 1.25
C ASN A 496 -11.65 -29.11 1.46
N GLY A 497 -11.19 -28.43 2.51
CA GLY A 497 -9.76 -28.33 2.86
C GLY A 497 -9.04 -27.11 2.26
N VAL A 498 -9.61 -26.41 1.27
CA VAL A 498 -9.02 -25.16 0.77
C VAL A 498 -9.15 -24.06 1.82
N THR A 499 -8.03 -23.44 2.19
CA THR A 499 -7.96 -22.29 3.11
C THR A 499 -8.69 -21.08 2.51
N ILE A 500 -9.63 -20.52 3.26
CA ILE A 500 -10.36 -19.30 2.87
C ILE A 500 -9.51 -18.09 3.25
N ARG A 501 -9.12 -17.26 2.27
CA ARG A 501 -8.30 -16.07 2.48
C ARG A 501 -9.12 -14.82 2.24
N ILE A 502 -9.13 -13.91 3.21
CA ILE A 502 -9.92 -12.68 3.16
C ILE A 502 -9.02 -11.48 3.46
N VAL A 503 -9.18 -10.42 2.67
CA VAL A 503 -8.57 -9.12 2.92
C VAL A 503 -9.65 -8.12 3.33
N LYS A 504 -9.50 -7.52 4.50
CA LYS A 504 -10.42 -6.54 5.05
C LYS A 504 -9.81 -5.15 5.00
N ASN A 505 -10.57 -4.18 4.48
CA ASN A 505 -10.16 -2.79 4.37
C ASN A 505 -10.17 -2.02 5.71
N LEU A 506 -10.63 -2.60 6.81
CA LEU A 506 -10.76 -2.05 8.17
C LEU A 506 -10.24 -3.08 9.20
N ARG A 507 -10.13 -2.69 10.47
CA ARG A 507 -9.86 -3.64 11.55
C ARG A 507 -11.06 -4.58 11.71
N ILE A 508 -10.83 -5.88 11.85
CA ILE A 508 -11.90 -6.84 12.14
C ILE A 508 -12.52 -6.55 13.51
N CYS A 509 -13.86 -6.56 13.61
CA CYS A 509 -14.55 -6.38 14.90
C CYS A 509 -14.47 -7.65 15.77
N VAL A 510 -14.76 -7.49 17.07
CA VAL A 510 -14.69 -8.59 18.04
C VAL A 510 -15.68 -9.70 17.68
N ASP A 511 -16.87 -9.32 17.26
CA ASP A 511 -17.89 -10.27 16.84
C ASP A 511 -17.44 -11.14 15.66
N CYS A 512 -16.99 -10.53 14.56
CA CYS A 512 -16.47 -11.27 13.40
C CYS A 512 -15.32 -12.17 13.82
N HIS A 513 -14.41 -11.69 14.67
CA HIS A 513 -13.30 -12.51 15.16
C HIS A 513 -13.79 -13.78 15.90
N ASN A 514 -14.81 -13.65 16.77
CA ASN A 514 -15.40 -14.78 17.49
C ASN A 514 -16.17 -15.72 16.56
N ALA A 515 -16.95 -15.16 15.63
CA ALA A 515 -17.69 -15.95 14.64
C ALA A 515 -16.72 -16.78 13.79
N ILE A 516 -15.64 -16.19 13.28
CA ILE A 516 -14.68 -16.88 12.41
C ILE A 516 -13.94 -17.99 13.16
N LYS A 517 -13.62 -17.78 14.45
CA LYS A 517 -13.09 -18.84 15.33
C LYS A 517 -14.02 -20.05 15.28
N ILE A 518 -15.32 -19.87 15.51
CA ILE A 518 -16.29 -20.98 15.53
C ILE A 518 -16.52 -21.56 14.13
N ILE A 519 -16.61 -20.73 13.08
CA ILE A 519 -16.71 -21.16 11.67
C ILE A 519 -15.57 -22.13 11.34
N SER A 520 -14.33 -21.80 11.71
CA SER A 520 -13.16 -22.64 11.41
C SER A 520 -13.26 -24.05 12.04
N LYS A 521 -13.97 -24.16 13.16
CA LYS A 521 -14.26 -25.43 13.85
C LYS A 521 -15.41 -26.17 13.18
N VAL A 522 -16.57 -25.51 13.02
CA VAL A 522 -17.81 -26.12 12.52
C VAL A 522 -17.63 -26.65 11.10
N TYR A 523 -16.99 -25.88 10.23
CA TYR A 523 -16.79 -26.28 8.83
C TYR A 523 -15.47 -27.03 8.58
N ALA A 524 -14.64 -27.21 9.62
CA ALA A 524 -13.29 -27.76 9.49
C ALA A 524 -12.46 -27.09 8.38
N ARG A 525 -12.57 -25.75 8.27
CA ARG A 525 -11.84 -24.93 7.29
C ARG A 525 -10.87 -24.00 7.99
N GLU A 526 -9.66 -23.91 7.46
CA GLU A 526 -8.77 -22.82 7.83
C GLU A 526 -9.27 -21.52 7.20
N VAL A 527 -9.32 -20.46 8.01
CA VAL A 527 -9.68 -19.12 7.54
C VAL A 527 -8.56 -18.16 7.92
N VAL A 528 -8.03 -17.44 6.93
CA VAL A 528 -6.95 -16.47 7.11
C VAL A 528 -7.50 -15.10 6.74
N VAL A 529 -7.52 -14.18 7.70
CA VAL A 529 -8.03 -12.82 7.48
C VAL A 529 -6.90 -11.82 7.67
N ARG A 530 -6.57 -11.07 6.61
CA ARG A 530 -5.71 -9.89 6.70
C ARG A 530 -6.56 -8.66 6.95
N ASP A 531 -6.34 -7.96 8.06
CA ASP A 531 -6.87 -6.61 8.24
C ASP A 531 -5.81 -5.54 7.92
N ARG A 532 -6.10 -4.27 8.23
CA ARG A 532 -5.17 -3.14 8.00
C ARG A 532 -3.79 -3.30 8.67
N THR A 533 -3.70 -4.11 9.72
CA THR A 533 -2.53 -4.15 10.61
C THR A 533 -1.84 -5.51 10.61
N ARG A 534 -2.58 -6.62 10.52
CA ARG A 534 -2.02 -7.97 10.62
C ARG A 534 -2.93 -9.05 10.05
N PHE A 535 -2.40 -10.26 10.01
CA PHE A 535 -3.17 -11.47 9.79
C PHE A 535 -3.77 -12.02 11.07
N HIS A 536 -4.88 -12.74 10.90
CA HIS A 536 -5.54 -13.57 11.90
C HIS A 536 -5.76 -14.94 11.26
N HIS A 537 -5.06 -15.95 11.75
CA HIS A 537 -5.11 -17.32 11.24
C HIS A 537 -6.03 -18.14 12.15
N PHE A 538 -7.17 -18.59 11.62
CA PHE A 538 -8.15 -19.38 12.36
C PHE A 538 -8.13 -20.83 11.91
N ARG A 539 -7.92 -21.75 12.85
CA ARG A 539 -7.86 -23.18 12.58
C ARG A 539 -8.45 -23.98 13.75
N HIS A 540 -9.36 -24.90 13.44
CA HIS A 540 -10.00 -25.82 14.42
C HIS A 540 -10.60 -25.13 15.66
N GLY A 541 -11.11 -23.90 15.52
CA GLY A 541 -11.65 -23.17 16.66
C GLY A 541 -10.63 -22.36 17.46
N PHE A 542 -9.40 -22.20 16.96
CA PHE A 542 -8.35 -21.42 17.61
C PHE A 542 -7.83 -20.33 16.68
N LEU A 543 -7.43 -19.21 17.27
CA LEU A 543 -6.59 -18.22 16.60
C LEU A 543 -5.14 -18.65 16.81
N LEU A 544 -4.42 -18.92 15.72
CA LEU A 544 -2.99 -19.20 15.74
C LEU A 544 -2.25 -17.86 15.87
N LEU A 545 -1.98 -17.45 17.10
CA LEU A 545 -0.90 -16.52 17.42
C LEU A 545 0.23 -17.40 17.97
N GLN A 546 1.26 -17.69 17.18
CA GLN A 546 2.43 -18.38 17.73
C GLN A 546 3.06 -17.46 18.78
N GLY A 547 2.91 -17.83 20.05
CA GLY A 547 3.42 -17.11 21.22
C GLY A 547 2.52 -17.23 22.46
N LEU A 548 1.20 -17.20 22.32
CA LEU A 548 0.26 -17.43 23.42
C LEU A 548 -1.03 -18.03 22.87
N LEU A 549 -1.33 -19.27 23.28
CA LEU A 549 -2.69 -19.81 23.26
C LEU A 549 -3.56 -18.91 24.14
N VAL A 550 -4.12 -17.84 23.57
CA VAL A 550 -5.16 -17.09 24.26
C VAL A 550 -6.42 -17.96 24.19
N LYS A 551 -6.71 -18.63 25.31
CA LYS A 551 -7.91 -19.46 25.51
C LYS A 551 -9.17 -18.64 25.24
#